data_AF-A0A6G2U1V3-F1
#
_entry.id   AF-A0A6G2U1V3-F1
#
_cell.length_a   1.000
_cell.length_b   1.000
_cell.length_c   1.000
_cell.angle_alpha   90.00
_cell.angle_beta   90.00
_cell.angle_gamma   90.00
#
_symmetry.space_group_name_H-M   'P 1'
#
loop_
_entity.id
_entity.type
_entity.pdbx_description
1 polymer ?
#
loop_
_entity_poly.entity_id
_entity_poly.type
_entity_poly.pdbx_seq_one_letter_code
_entity_poly.pdbx_strand_id
1 'polypeptide(L)'
;MTAPTRTSRARVLIATAAGLAVPLLVSGCSAQEGDALTKWPAVTTNPQHITAGQLGSAWPVQPEEGEVRCDKTRYSGFAITFTTPEGKVYALNNVAHDEKGYPNADAIQKPSTKTLWRLRSFGMQVCSVDRAKHLQASPTPSAH
;
A
#
# COMPACT_ATOMS: atom_id res chain seq x y z
N MET A 1 -67.39 -17.51 61.83
CA MET A 1 -68.25 -16.54 61.12
C MET A 1 -67.29 -15.53 60.51
N THR A 2 -67.02 -15.49 59.20
CA THR A 2 -67.94 -15.17 58.09
C THR A 2 -67.45 -15.81 56.77
N ALA A 3 -68.40 -15.99 55.84
CA ALA A 3 -68.35 -16.76 54.60
C ALA A 3 -67.61 -16.05 53.43
N PRO A 4 -67.40 -16.72 52.26
CA PRO A 4 -66.43 -16.37 51.22
C PRO A 4 -67.02 -15.44 50.15
N THR A 5 -66.15 -14.75 49.39
CA THR A 5 -66.58 -13.96 48.23
C THR A 5 -66.03 -14.53 46.92
N ARG A 6 -66.98 -14.70 46.01
CA ARG A 6 -66.99 -15.24 44.64
C ARG A 6 -65.89 -14.74 43.70
N THR A 7 -65.35 -15.70 42.96
CA THR A 7 -65.10 -15.73 41.49
C THR A 7 -65.12 -14.42 40.70
N SER A 8 -64.08 -14.22 39.90
CA SER A 8 -64.26 -13.94 38.47
C SER A 8 -63.08 -14.46 37.64
N ARG A 9 -63.44 -15.27 36.64
CA ARG A 9 -62.55 -15.70 35.55
C ARG A 9 -62.31 -14.50 34.64
N ALA A 10 -61.06 -14.18 34.35
CA ALA A 10 -60.69 -13.42 33.15
C ALA A 10 -59.36 -13.97 32.62
N ARG A 11 -59.43 -14.54 31.42
CA ARG A 11 -58.30 -15.00 30.60
C ARG A 11 -57.63 -13.78 29.95
N VAL A 12 -56.30 -13.67 30.01
CA VAL A 12 -55.42 -13.04 29.00
C VAL A 12 -54.04 -13.68 29.17
N LEU A 13 -53.70 -14.77 28.49
CA LEU A 13 -53.06 -14.89 27.17
C LEU A 13 -51.80 -14.01 26.94
N ILE A 14 -50.68 -14.75 26.74
CA ILE A 14 -49.47 -14.42 25.97
C ILE A 14 -48.39 -13.62 26.72
N ALA A 15 -47.49 -14.37 27.38
CA ALA A 15 -46.21 -13.85 27.84
C ALA A 15 -45.19 -13.91 26.68
N THR A 16 -44.85 -12.71 26.22
CA THR A 16 -43.73 -12.25 25.41
C THR A 16 -42.53 -13.19 25.25
N ALA A 17 -42.15 -13.41 23.99
CA ALA A 17 -40.91 -14.05 23.57
C ALA A 17 -39.68 -13.40 24.21
N ALA A 18 -38.87 -14.23 24.88
CA ALA A 18 -37.59 -13.85 25.45
C ALA A 18 -36.64 -13.41 24.32
N GLY A 19 -36.26 -12.14 24.33
CA GLY A 19 -35.24 -11.58 23.45
C GLY A 19 -33.89 -12.22 23.72
N LEU A 20 -33.40 -13.02 22.78
CA LEU A 20 -32.00 -13.41 22.69
C LEU A 20 -31.21 -12.20 22.19
N ALA A 21 -30.73 -11.37 23.11
CA ALA A 21 -29.72 -10.36 22.83
C ALA A 21 -28.38 -11.08 22.61
N VAL A 22 -28.05 -11.36 21.36
CA VAL A 22 -26.71 -11.78 20.93
C VAL A 22 -25.82 -10.54 20.97
N PRO A 23 -24.76 -10.48 21.81
CA PRO A 23 -23.76 -9.43 21.66
C PRO A 23 -23.00 -9.69 20.36
N LEU A 24 -23.23 -8.85 19.35
CA LEU A 24 -22.39 -8.79 18.15
C LEU A 24 -20.99 -8.36 18.60
N LEU A 25 -20.11 -9.34 18.75
CA LEU A 25 -18.67 -9.15 18.79
C LEU A 25 -18.28 -8.39 17.52
N VAL A 26 -17.93 -7.11 17.67
CA VAL A 26 -17.34 -6.31 16.60
C VAL A 26 -16.01 -6.95 16.26
N SER A 27 -16.00 -7.78 15.22
CA SER A 27 -14.80 -8.25 14.56
C SER A 27 -14.03 -7.03 14.06
N GLY A 28 -12.87 -6.78 14.69
CA GLY A 28 -11.93 -5.72 14.32
C GLY A 28 -11.26 -5.98 12.97
N CYS A 29 -12.04 -5.98 11.89
CA CYS A 29 -11.54 -6.04 10.54
C CYS A 29 -11.41 -4.63 9.94
N SER A 30 -10.18 -4.28 9.55
CA SER A 30 -9.87 -3.44 8.39
C SER A 30 -9.90 -1.91 8.51
N ALA A 31 -9.55 -1.31 9.65
CA ALA A 31 -9.14 0.11 9.66
C ALA A 31 -7.69 0.30 9.16
N GLN A 32 -6.80 -0.66 9.40
CA GLN A 32 -5.36 -0.55 9.09
C GLN A 32 -5.05 -0.72 7.58
N GLU A 33 -5.91 -1.42 6.83
CA GLU A 33 -5.68 -1.73 5.41
C GLU A 33 -6.07 -0.58 4.48
N GLY A 34 -7.00 0.29 4.90
CA GLY A 34 -7.43 1.45 4.13
C GLY A 34 -6.34 2.53 4.02
N ASP A 35 -5.57 2.75 5.09
CA ASP A 35 -4.57 3.82 5.15
C ASP A 35 -3.37 3.56 4.19
N ALA A 36 -3.11 2.29 3.87
CA ALA A 36 -2.09 1.90 2.89
C ALA A 36 -2.51 2.21 1.44
N LEU A 37 -3.81 2.31 1.13
CA LEU A 37 -4.30 2.64 -0.21
C LEU A 37 -4.42 4.16 -0.45
N THR A 38 -4.62 4.97 0.59
CA THR A 38 -4.87 6.41 0.48
C THR A 38 -3.62 7.29 0.55
N LYS A 39 -2.50 6.80 1.10
CA LYS A 39 -1.25 7.58 1.19
C LYS A 39 -0.18 6.99 0.29
N TRP A 40 -0.14 7.45 -0.96
CA TRP A 40 0.99 7.19 -1.86
C TRP A 40 2.01 8.33 -1.74
N PRO A 41 3.31 8.05 -1.52
CA PRO A 41 4.31 9.10 -1.42
C PRO A 41 4.44 9.87 -2.74
N ALA A 42 4.43 11.20 -2.65
CA ALA A 42 4.65 12.04 -3.81
C ALA A 42 6.08 11.88 -4.35
N VAL A 43 6.23 12.00 -5.66
CA VAL A 43 7.51 11.95 -6.36
C VAL A 43 7.72 13.26 -7.11
N THR A 44 8.83 13.95 -6.84
CA THR A 44 9.14 15.26 -7.44
C THR A 44 10.55 15.32 -8.02
N THR A 45 11.42 14.39 -7.63
CA THR A 45 12.82 14.33 -8.08
C THR A 45 13.18 12.95 -8.61
N ASN A 46 14.33 12.89 -9.28
CA ASN A 46 15.02 11.67 -9.67
C ASN A 46 16.51 11.92 -9.40
N PRO A 47 17.16 11.19 -8.46
CA PRO A 47 16.58 10.16 -7.58
C PRO A 47 15.56 10.73 -6.59
N GLN A 48 14.75 9.84 -5.99
CA GLN A 48 13.78 10.17 -4.95
C GLN A 48 14.03 9.30 -3.72
N HIS A 49 14.22 9.94 -2.57
CA HIS A 49 14.28 9.27 -1.28
C HIS A 49 12.91 8.73 -0.85
N ILE A 50 12.88 7.53 -0.26
CA ILE A 50 11.67 6.87 0.23
C ILE A 50 11.94 6.12 1.54
N THR A 51 10.97 6.13 2.46
CA THR A 51 11.05 5.45 3.77
C THR A 51 9.91 4.46 4.00
N ALA A 52 10.13 3.52 4.92
CA ALA A 52 9.13 2.57 5.37
C ALA A 52 7.90 3.26 5.96
N GLY A 53 8.08 4.38 6.66
CA GLY A 53 6.98 5.17 7.19
C GLY A 53 6.01 5.67 6.11
N GLN A 54 6.51 5.95 4.89
CA GLN A 54 5.67 6.41 3.78
C GLN A 54 4.84 5.29 3.15
N LEU A 55 5.33 4.04 3.15
CA LEU A 55 4.58 2.88 2.63
C LEU A 55 3.87 2.07 3.72
N GLY A 56 4.15 2.36 4.99
CA GLY A 56 3.60 1.67 6.15
C GLY A 56 3.76 0.15 6.05
N SER A 57 2.66 -0.57 6.27
CA SER A 57 2.63 -2.05 6.22
C SER A 57 2.92 -2.64 4.84
N ALA A 58 3.01 -1.82 3.80
CA ALA A 58 3.32 -2.25 2.45
C ALA A 58 4.82 -2.13 2.11
N TRP A 59 5.66 -1.68 3.06
CA TRP A 59 7.11 -1.63 2.88
C TRP A 59 7.71 -3.04 2.72
N PRO A 60 8.34 -3.38 1.59
CA PRO A 60 8.63 -4.77 1.26
C PRO A 60 10.08 -5.22 1.52
N VAL A 61 11.01 -4.31 1.85
CA VAL A 61 12.45 -4.60 1.98
C VAL A 61 12.98 -4.39 3.40
N GLN A 62 14.11 -5.01 3.73
CA GLN A 62 14.70 -4.96 5.08
C GLN A 62 15.21 -3.56 5.48
N PRO A 63 15.97 -2.82 4.64
CA PRO A 63 16.35 -1.45 4.97
C PRO A 63 15.09 -0.60 5.19
N GLU A 64 15.07 0.25 6.20
CA GLU A 64 13.89 1.07 6.53
C GLU A 64 13.76 2.32 5.64
N GLU A 65 14.76 2.62 4.82
CA GLU A 65 14.76 3.71 3.85
C GLU A 65 15.75 3.44 2.72
N GLY A 66 15.69 4.27 1.68
CA GLY A 66 16.67 4.28 0.60
C GLY A 66 16.33 5.28 -0.50
N GLU A 67 17.10 5.25 -1.57
CA GLU A 67 16.85 6.07 -2.76
C GLU A 67 16.38 5.22 -3.93
N VAL A 68 15.30 5.65 -4.57
CA VAL A 68 14.86 5.07 -5.84
C VAL A 68 15.31 5.98 -6.98
N ARG A 69 16.05 5.41 -7.92
CA ARG A 69 16.53 6.10 -9.12
C ARG A 69 15.94 5.44 -10.37
N CYS A 70 15.64 6.27 -11.36
CA CYS A 70 15.28 5.81 -12.69
C CYS A 70 16.28 6.34 -13.73
N ASP A 71 17.01 5.45 -14.37
CA ASP A 71 17.97 5.80 -15.43
C ASP A 71 17.44 5.35 -16.79
N LYS A 72 17.56 6.20 -17.81
CA LYS A 72 17.30 5.79 -19.20
C LYS A 72 18.38 4.82 -19.66
N THR A 73 17.98 3.81 -20.43
CA THR A 73 18.91 2.90 -21.08
C THR A 73 18.89 3.02 -22.60
N ARG A 74 19.88 2.39 -23.25
CA ARG A 74 20.09 2.50 -24.69
C ARG A 74 18.92 1.93 -25.50
N TYR A 75 18.24 0.91 -24.98
CA TYR A 75 17.17 0.19 -25.65
C TYR A 75 15.77 0.73 -25.33
N SER A 76 15.67 2.02 -25.02
CA SER A 76 14.45 2.75 -24.62
C SER A 76 13.75 2.27 -23.35
N GLY A 77 14.36 1.33 -22.62
CA GLY A 77 13.95 0.92 -21.29
C GLY A 77 14.35 1.93 -20.20
N PHE A 78 13.77 1.73 -19.02
CA PHE A 78 14.15 2.42 -17.80
C PHE A 78 14.77 1.41 -16.83
N ALA A 79 16.00 1.64 -16.38
CA ALA A 79 16.60 0.88 -15.29
C ALA A 79 16.16 1.52 -13.97
N ILE A 80 15.39 0.77 -13.17
CA ILE A 80 14.89 1.24 -11.88
C ILE A 80 15.72 0.57 -10.80
N THR A 81 16.34 1.36 -9.94
CA THR A 81 17.20 0.88 -8.87
C THR A 81 16.76 1.38 -7.50
N PHE A 82 17.06 0.60 -6.47
CA PHE A 82 16.95 0.97 -5.07
C PHE A 82 18.34 0.96 -4.45
N THR A 83 18.77 2.09 -3.90
CA THR A 83 20.04 2.24 -3.20
C THR A 83 19.79 2.29 -1.70
N THR A 84 20.40 1.37 -0.95
CA THR A 84 20.30 1.35 0.51
C THR A 84 21.13 2.49 1.14
N PRO A 85 20.92 2.82 2.42
CA PRO A 85 21.71 3.84 3.12
C PRO A 85 23.21 3.52 3.14
N GLU A 86 23.57 2.24 3.07
CA GLU A 86 24.96 1.77 3.01
C GLU A 86 25.55 1.85 1.59
N GLY A 87 24.79 2.37 0.62
CA GLY A 87 25.22 2.54 -0.77
C GLY A 87 25.10 1.29 -1.65
N LYS A 88 24.46 0.21 -1.17
CA LYS A 88 24.24 -1.00 -1.99
C LYS A 88 23.10 -0.78 -2.96
N VAL A 89 23.30 -1.14 -4.23
CA VAL A 89 22.32 -0.93 -5.30
C VAL A 89 21.66 -2.25 -5.68
N TYR A 90 20.32 -2.24 -5.75
CA TYR A 90 19.50 -3.37 -6.14
C TYR A 90 18.58 -3.02 -7.31
N ALA A 91 18.40 -3.96 -8.23
CA ALA A 91 17.49 -3.85 -9.35
C ALA A 91 16.04 -4.02 -8.89
N LEU A 92 15.20 -3.03 -9.18
CA LEU A 92 13.74 -3.12 -8.99
C LEU A 92 13.04 -3.72 -10.22
N ASN A 93 13.68 -3.71 -11.39
CA ASN A 93 13.15 -4.32 -12.60
C ASN A 93 14.21 -5.08 -13.39
N ASN A 94 13.77 -5.89 -14.36
CA ASN A 94 14.65 -6.72 -15.18
C ASN A 94 15.66 -5.88 -15.98
N VAL A 95 15.27 -4.69 -16.46
CA VAL A 95 16.21 -3.81 -17.18
C VAL A 95 17.41 -3.43 -16.30
N ALA A 96 17.19 -3.06 -15.04
CA ALA A 96 18.29 -2.79 -14.11
C ALA A 96 19.10 -4.05 -13.77
N HIS A 97 18.50 -5.22 -13.78
CA HIS A 97 19.22 -6.48 -13.56
C HIS A 97 20.06 -6.86 -14.78
N ASP A 98 19.41 -6.99 -15.94
CA ASP A 98 19.96 -7.54 -17.16
C ASP A 98 20.95 -6.58 -17.84
N GLU A 99 20.65 -5.29 -17.87
CA GLU A 99 21.50 -4.31 -18.58
C GLU A 99 22.54 -3.63 -17.68
N LYS A 100 22.30 -3.53 -16.37
CA LYS A 100 23.24 -2.91 -15.42
C LYS A 100 23.97 -3.90 -14.52
N GLY A 101 23.54 -5.17 -14.48
CA GLY A 101 24.17 -6.21 -13.68
C GLY A 101 23.93 -6.10 -12.17
N TYR A 102 22.94 -5.31 -11.72
CA TYR A 102 22.64 -5.17 -10.30
C TYR A 102 21.91 -6.41 -9.76
N PRO A 103 22.15 -6.83 -8.51
CA PRO A 103 21.40 -7.91 -7.88
C PRO A 103 19.91 -7.54 -7.77
N ASN A 104 19.01 -8.51 -7.93
CA ASN A 104 17.57 -8.26 -7.78
C ASN A 104 17.23 -7.89 -6.33
N ALA A 105 16.33 -6.91 -6.15
CA ALA A 105 15.82 -6.50 -4.84
C ALA A 105 15.08 -7.62 -4.08
N ASP A 106 14.71 -8.72 -4.74
CA ASP A 106 14.21 -9.94 -4.09
C ASP A 106 15.21 -10.44 -2.99
N ALA A 107 16.51 -10.17 -3.16
CA ALA A 107 17.56 -10.52 -2.19
C ALA A 107 17.47 -9.77 -0.84
N ILE A 108 16.79 -8.63 -0.80
CA ILE A 108 16.61 -7.82 0.42
C ILE A 108 15.14 -7.73 0.85
N GLN A 109 14.27 -8.54 0.25
CA GLN A 109 12.86 -8.58 0.60
C GLN A 109 12.68 -9.10 2.04
N LYS A 110 11.75 -8.51 2.79
CA LYS A 110 11.35 -9.00 4.12
C LYS A 110 10.66 -10.37 3.96
N PRO A 111 10.92 -11.36 4.84
CA PRO A 111 10.15 -12.61 4.86
C PRO A 111 8.68 -12.28 5.19
N SER A 112 7.85 -12.14 4.17
CA SER A 112 6.47 -11.69 4.29
C SER A 112 5.66 -12.04 3.04
N THR A 113 4.34 -11.92 3.14
CA THR A 113 3.45 -12.02 1.97
C THR A 113 3.45 -10.76 1.11
N LYS A 114 4.22 -9.72 1.48
CA LYS A 114 4.27 -8.44 0.76
C LYS A 114 5.17 -8.57 -0.45
N THR A 115 4.68 -8.14 -1.61
CA THR A 115 5.45 -8.13 -2.84
C THR A 115 6.21 -6.81 -2.99
N LEU A 116 7.28 -6.81 -3.80
CA LEU A 116 7.98 -5.58 -4.19
C LEU A 116 7.12 -4.62 -5.04
N TRP A 117 5.86 -4.96 -5.32
CA TRP A 117 4.98 -4.21 -6.23
C TRP A 117 4.89 -2.71 -5.91
N ARG A 118 4.77 -2.35 -4.62
CA ARG A 118 4.67 -0.94 -4.21
C ARG A 118 5.95 -0.17 -4.53
N LEU A 119 7.10 -0.75 -4.20
CA LEU A 119 8.41 -0.13 -4.45
C LEU A 119 8.71 -0.05 -5.96
N ARG A 120 8.34 -1.09 -6.73
CA ARG A 120 8.45 -1.10 -8.19
C ARG A 120 7.55 -0.04 -8.84
N SER A 121 6.30 0.07 -8.40
CA SER A 121 5.35 1.09 -8.86
C SER A 121 5.81 2.51 -8.52
N PHE A 122 6.41 2.70 -7.35
CA PHE A 122 7.01 3.98 -6.97
C PHE A 122 8.15 4.36 -7.93
N GLY A 123 9.02 3.41 -8.28
CA GLY A 123 10.06 3.63 -9.29
C GLY A 123 9.53 4.06 -10.66
N MET A 124 8.39 3.54 -11.09
CA MET A 124 7.72 4.00 -12.33
C MET A 124 7.27 5.47 -12.25
N GLN A 125 6.87 5.94 -11.08
CA GLN A 125 6.56 7.35 -10.87
C GLN A 125 7.81 8.23 -10.93
N VAL A 126 8.94 7.76 -10.38
CA VAL A 126 10.24 8.43 -10.53
C VAL A 126 10.61 8.59 -12.01
N CYS A 127 10.44 7.56 -12.82
CA CYS A 127 10.64 7.65 -14.27
C CYS A 127 9.71 8.66 -14.95
N SER A 128 8.49 8.80 -14.44
CA SER A 128 7.48 9.70 -15.02
C SER A 128 7.83 11.17 -14.79
N VAL A 129 8.39 11.51 -13.63
CA VAL A 129 8.89 12.87 -13.32
C VAL A 129 10.05 13.24 -14.24
N ASP A 130 11.00 12.32 -14.45
CA ASP A 130 12.12 12.54 -15.37
C ASP A 130 11.64 12.80 -16.80
N ARG A 131 10.71 11.96 -17.29
CA ARG A 131 10.10 12.13 -18.61
C ARG A 131 9.37 13.47 -18.73
N ALA A 132 8.61 13.89 -17.72
CA ALA A 132 7.89 15.16 -17.73
C ALA A 132 8.85 16.35 -17.83
N LYS A 133 9.95 16.35 -17.06
CA LYS A 133 10.99 17.39 -17.13
C LYS A 133 11.62 17.47 -18.52
N HIS A 134 11.91 16.33 -19.14
CA HIS A 134 12.45 16.28 -20.50
C HIS A 134 11.50 16.82 -21.56
N LEU A 135 10.19 16.54 -21.45
CA LEU A 135 9.19 17.07 -22.39
C LEU A 135 9.05 18.59 -22.27
N GLN A 136 9.08 19.12 -21.04
CA GLN A 136 9.03 20.56 -20.81
C GLN A 136 10.28 21.30 -21.31
N ALA A 137 11.45 20.64 -21.27
CA ALA A 137 12.71 21.20 -21.74
C ALA A 137 12.91 21.08 -23.26
N SER A 138 12.07 20.30 -23.97
CA SER A 138 12.19 20.12 -25.41
C SER A 138 11.46 21.26 -26.14
N PRO A 139 12.11 22.01 -27.04
CA PRO A 139 11.44 23.04 -27.81
C PRO A 139 10.35 22.42 -28.69
N THR A 140 9.17 23.03 -28.73
CA THR A 140 8.08 22.64 -29.64
C THR A 140 8.63 22.64 -31.07
N PRO A 141 8.46 21.56 -31.85
CA PRO A 141 8.87 21.57 -33.25
C PRO A 141 8.16 22.71 -33.97
N SER A 142 8.92 23.67 -34.52
CA SER A 142 8.36 24.68 -35.41
C SER A 142 7.77 23.96 -36.62
N ALA A 143 6.46 24.13 -36.84
CA ALA A 143 5.83 23.73 -38.07
C ALA A 143 6.46 24.54 -39.22
N HIS A 144 7.20 23.84 -40.09
CA HIS A 144 7.65 24.36 -41.37
C HIS A 144 6.65 23.97 -42.45
#